data_AF-A0A8S3TKZ0-F1
#
_entry.id   AF-A0A8S3TKZ0-F1
#
_cell.length_a   1.000
_cell.length_b   1.000
_cell.length_c   1.000
_cell.angle_alpha   90.00
_cell.angle_beta   90.00
_cell.angle_gamma   90.00
#
_symmetry.space_group_name_H-M   'P 1'
#
loop_
_entity.id
_entity.type
_entity.pdbx_description
1 polymer ?
#
loop_
_entity_poly.entity_id
_entity_poly.type
_entity_poly.pdbx_seq_one_letter_code
_entity_poly.pdbx_strand_id
1 'polypeptide(L)'
;MNLQEDFHTTLVKVGNQLDEEDLEKLKFLVSEKDVNKVELDRAKSGCQFFELLEKNGIIDQNNTEQLQDWLNTLQNAKALQILQNFYPKEERSSIKNQAPSNVSSSKIVTHFKSTRQLEELKEAIDRTSNNFVTLKGLLGSGKSQMALKYACEFKENNPASIVWKLHCKDLTSLQTSLKHFCTGLDSQVKMDESKQTTDSIDDLGQIILQILKARKEAIHLLILDDVMQDSCRFLQRFIRECKSCQHIKIIVTTFQPLFNDCKIIEINGFTEDEAVDFLSEGRNLSKYDVEEYTKLGSKYTLRQIEDSHCITDDPESVLDNKTLFKALIQFLDILKNTENPKVFDMMLCLQFLEIEDIPVLLFDFFVSDSHNINHAVETNNFIQALQKFSFGKIEGEDDDRVLSTHYAVVSALKIFSEQQKSKVGDGENGI
;
A
#
# COMPACT_ATOMS: atom_id res chain seq x y z
N MET A 1 -15.07 -45.84 3.27
CA MET A 1 -14.11 -45.36 2.27
C MET A 1 -14.56 -43.96 1.85
N ASN A 2 -13.99 -42.91 2.44
CA ASN A 2 -14.19 -41.55 1.96
C ASN A 2 -13.21 -41.36 0.81
N LEU A 3 -13.71 -41.34 -0.42
CA LEU A 3 -12.96 -40.82 -1.55
C LEU A 3 -12.68 -39.34 -1.22
N GLN A 4 -11.43 -38.99 -0.90
CA GLN A 4 -11.00 -37.60 -0.94
C GLN A 4 -11.35 -37.10 -2.34
N GLU A 5 -12.16 -36.04 -2.43
CA GLU A 5 -12.39 -35.39 -3.71
C GLU A 5 -11.04 -34.87 -4.20
N ASP A 6 -10.70 -35.23 -5.43
CA ASP A 6 -9.47 -34.79 -6.10
C ASP A 6 -9.54 -33.27 -6.37
N PHE A 7 -8.42 -32.56 -6.25
CA PHE A 7 -8.34 -31.09 -6.41
C PHE A 7 -8.91 -30.65 -7.75
N HIS A 8 -8.55 -31.38 -8.78
CA HIS A 8 -9.05 -31.19 -10.13
C HIS A 8 -10.59 -31.31 -10.20
N THR A 9 -11.19 -32.24 -9.43
CA THR A 9 -12.66 -32.37 -9.34
C THR A 9 -13.31 -31.18 -8.66
N THR A 10 -12.65 -30.57 -7.66
CA THR A 10 -13.11 -29.32 -7.05
C THR A 10 -13.00 -28.15 -8.00
N LEU A 11 -11.87 -27.98 -8.69
CA LEU A 11 -11.69 -26.92 -9.68
C LEU A 11 -12.75 -26.98 -10.78
N VAL A 12 -13.13 -28.18 -11.23
CA VAL A 12 -14.24 -28.37 -12.17
C VAL A 12 -15.57 -27.88 -11.57
N LYS A 13 -15.85 -28.17 -10.30
CA LYS A 13 -17.08 -27.70 -9.64
C LYS A 13 -17.09 -26.18 -9.45
N VAL A 14 -15.96 -25.59 -9.05
CA VAL A 14 -15.78 -24.14 -8.93
C VAL A 14 -15.94 -23.49 -10.29
N GLY A 15 -15.30 -24.03 -11.33
CA GLY A 15 -15.39 -23.57 -12.72
C GLY A 15 -16.81 -23.60 -13.28
N ASN A 16 -17.63 -24.57 -12.87
CA ASN A 16 -19.05 -24.64 -13.22
C ASN A 16 -19.95 -23.65 -12.46
N GLN A 17 -19.44 -22.95 -11.44
CA GLN A 17 -20.16 -21.87 -10.75
C GLN A 17 -19.81 -20.48 -11.27
N LEU A 18 -18.83 -20.38 -12.18
CA LEU A 18 -18.47 -19.14 -12.84
C LEU A 18 -19.37 -18.97 -14.06
N ASP A 19 -20.07 -17.84 -14.13
CA ASP A 19 -20.69 -17.41 -15.36
C ASP A 19 -19.66 -16.72 -16.28
N GLU A 20 -20.11 -16.29 -17.46
CA GLU A 20 -19.23 -15.65 -18.45
C GLU A 20 -18.64 -14.33 -17.93
N GLU A 21 -19.38 -13.59 -17.10
CA GLU A 21 -18.92 -12.32 -16.52
C GLU A 21 -17.85 -12.57 -15.44
N ASP A 22 -18.05 -13.55 -14.57
CA ASP A 22 -17.08 -13.97 -13.56
C ASP A 22 -15.81 -14.54 -14.20
N LEU A 23 -15.95 -15.29 -15.30
CA LEU A 23 -14.82 -15.85 -16.03
C LEU A 23 -13.95 -14.76 -16.65
N GLU A 24 -14.56 -13.74 -17.27
CA GLU A 24 -13.81 -12.62 -17.85
C GLU A 24 -13.13 -11.77 -16.76
N LYS A 25 -13.80 -11.53 -15.63
CA LYS A 25 -13.16 -10.89 -14.47
C LYS A 25 -12.00 -11.73 -13.91
N LEU A 26 -12.11 -13.05 -13.90
CA LEU A 26 -11.01 -13.91 -13.44
C LEU A 26 -9.83 -13.95 -14.40
N LYS A 27 -10.09 -14.00 -15.71
CA LYS A 27 -9.03 -13.87 -16.72
C LYS A 27 -8.28 -12.56 -16.56
N PHE A 28 -9.01 -11.51 -16.19
CA PHE A 28 -8.45 -10.20 -15.92
C PHE A 28 -7.61 -10.14 -14.63
N LEU A 29 -7.97 -10.93 -13.62
CA LEU A 29 -7.26 -10.98 -12.33
C LEU A 29 -5.95 -11.80 -12.36
N VAL A 30 -5.70 -12.58 -13.42
CA VAL A 30 -4.50 -13.40 -13.58
C VAL A 30 -3.45 -12.66 -14.39
N SER A 31 -2.25 -12.54 -13.82
CA SER A 31 -1.13 -11.82 -14.43
C SER A 31 -0.62 -12.44 -15.72
N GLU A 32 -0.33 -11.60 -16.71
CA GLU A 32 0.37 -11.99 -17.94
C GLU A 32 1.78 -12.56 -17.69
N LYS A 33 2.37 -12.30 -16.51
CA LYS A 33 3.65 -12.89 -16.10
C LYS A 33 3.52 -14.37 -15.75
N ASP A 34 2.32 -14.80 -15.38
CA ASP A 34 2.05 -16.12 -14.86
C ASP A 34 1.40 -17.02 -15.93
N VAL A 35 0.55 -16.47 -16.82
CA VAL A 35 0.04 -17.15 -18.02
C VAL A 35 -0.02 -16.21 -19.22
N ASN A 36 0.34 -16.72 -20.40
CA ASN A 36 0.20 -15.97 -21.65
C ASN A 36 -1.27 -15.58 -21.94
N LYS A 37 -1.54 -14.30 -22.21
CA LYS A 37 -2.87 -13.75 -22.55
C LYS A 37 -3.59 -14.55 -23.66
N VAL A 38 -2.86 -15.00 -24.67
CA VAL A 38 -3.40 -15.80 -25.79
C VAL A 38 -3.92 -17.17 -25.31
N GLU A 39 -3.35 -17.73 -24.25
CA GLU A 39 -3.83 -18.98 -23.66
C GLU A 39 -5.02 -18.75 -22.73
N LEU A 40 -5.03 -17.64 -21.97
CA LEU A 40 -6.15 -17.23 -21.12
C LEU A 40 -7.41 -16.95 -21.94
N ASP A 41 -7.28 -16.23 -23.06
CA ASP A 41 -8.39 -15.93 -23.99
C ASP A 41 -8.97 -17.18 -24.65
N ARG A 42 -8.17 -18.25 -24.77
CA ARG A 42 -8.62 -19.53 -25.32
C ARG A 42 -9.49 -20.31 -24.34
N ALA A 43 -9.45 -20.01 -23.04
CA ALA A 43 -10.30 -20.65 -22.06
C ALA A 43 -11.74 -20.14 -22.19
N LYS A 44 -12.66 -21.00 -22.63
CA LYS A 44 -14.08 -20.66 -22.85
C LYS A 44 -14.99 -21.05 -21.68
N SER A 45 -14.42 -21.67 -20.65
CA SER A 45 -15.15 -22.07 -19.45
C SER A 45 -14.24 -21.96 -18.23
N GLY A 46 -14.85 -21.83 -17.05
CA GLY A 46 -14.12 -21.83 -15.78
C GLY A 46 -13.25 -23.08 -15.59
N CYS A 47 -13.69 -24.24 -16.09
CA CYS A 47 -12.88 -25.46 -16.04
C CYS A 47 -11.61 -25.37 -16.88
N GLN A 48 -11.70 -24.88 -18.12
CA GLN A 48 -10.53 -24.69 -18.99
C GLN A 48 -9.57 -23.63 -18.43
N PHE A 49 -10.13 -22.62 -17.77
CA PHE A 49 -9.36 -21.58 -17.11
C PHE A 49 -8.57 -22.15 -15.92
N PHE A 50 -9.21 -22.90 -15.02
CA PHE A 50 -8.50 -23.50 -13.89
C PHE A 50 -7.50 -24.58 -14.29
N GLU A 51 -7.79 -25.37 -15.33
CA GLU A 51 -6.81 -26.29 -15.94
C GLU A 51 -5.55 -25.55 -16.42
N LEU A 52 -5.73 -24.36 -16.99
CA LEU A 52 -4.61 -23.54 -17.46
C LEU A 52 -3.79 -22.97 -16.31
N LEU A 53 -4.44 -22.53 -15.23
CA LEU A 53 -3.75 -22.03 -14.04
C LEU A 53 -3.01 -23.12 -13.27
N GLU A 54 -3.59 -24.31 -13.19
CA GLU A 54 -2.97 -25.50 -12.59
C GLU A 54 -1.73 -25.92 -13.39
N LYS A 55 -1.82 -25.93 -14.72
CA LYS A 55 -0.70 -26.26 -15.61
C LYS A 55 0.46 -25.27 -15.51
N ASN A 56 0.20 -24.00 -15.22
CA ASN A 56 1.21 -22.97 -15.04
C ASN A 56 1.72 -22.85 -13.59
N GLY A 57 1.22 -23.69 -12.67
CA GLY A 57 1.67 -23.73 -11.27
C GLY A 57 1.25 -22.53 -10.43
N ILE A 58 0.24 -21.79 -10.88
CA ILE A 58 -0.28 -20.60 -10.20
C ILE A 58 -1.20 -21.00 -9.07
N ILE A 59 -2.02 -22.02 -9.35
CA ILE A 59 -2.87 -22.67 -8.38
C ILE A 59 -2.46 -24.13 -8.31
N ASP A 60 -2.34 -24.65 -7.10
CA ASP A 60 -2.19 -26.08 -6.87
C ASP A 60 -2.87 -26.45 -5.54
N GLN A 61 -2.86 -27.73 -5.19
CA GLN A 61 -3.43 -28.23 -3.94
C GLN A 61 -2.83 -27.59 -2.67
N ASN A 62 -1.63 -27.00 -2.75
CA ASN A 62 -0.91 -26.35 -1.64
C ASN A 62 -0.94 -24.81 -1.72
N ASN A 63 -1.34 -24.23 -2.85
CA ASN A 63 -1.38 -22.80 -3.12
C ASN A 63 -2.75 -22.40 -3.69
N THR A 64 -3.72 -22.20 -2.80
CA THR A 64 -5.06 -21.70 -3.19
C THR A 64 -5.36 -20.30 -2.65
N GLU A 65 -4.42 -19.62 -2.01
CA GLU A 65 -4.64 -18.32 -1.39
C GLU A 65 -5.03 -17.28 -2.46
N GLN A 66 -4.29 -17.25 -3.58
CA GLN A 66 -4.63 -16.40 -4.72
C GLN A 66 -6.00 -16.71 -5.32
N LEU A 67 -6.34 -18.00 -5.48
CA LEU A 67 -7.65 -18.40 -5.97
C LEU A 67 -8.77 -17.94 -5.04
N GLN A 68 -8.54 -18.01 -3.73
CA GLN A 68 -9.51 -17.55 -2.73
C GLN A 68 -9.68 -16.03 -2.77
N ASP A 69 -8.59 -15.27 -2.90
CA ASP A 69 -8.63 -13.80 -3.02
C ASP A 69 -9.34 -13.34 -4.30
N TRP A 70 -9.11 -14.02 -5.43
CA TRP A 70 -9.83 -13.75 -6.67
C TRP A 70 -11.33 -14.01 -6.53
N LEU A 71 -11.71 -15.17 -5.98
CA LEU A 71 -13.12 -15.49 -5.75
C LEU A 71 -13.79 -14.56 -4.72
N ASN A 72 -13.04 -14.05 -3.73
CA ASN A 72 -13.51 -13.01 -2.80
C ASN A 72 -13.75 -11.68 -3.53
N THR A 73 -12.87 -11.33 -4.45
CA THR A 73 -12.98 -10.12 -5.29
C THR A 73 -14.24 -10.16 -6.17
N LEU A 74 -14.57 -11.34 -6.70
CA LEU A 74 -15.81 -11.55 -7.47
C LEU A 74 -17.09 -11.57 -6.63
N GLN A 75 -16.99 -11.65 -5.29
CA GLN A 75 -18.13 -11.87 -4.39
C GLN A 75 -18.91 -13.18 -4.69
N ASN A 76 -18.30 -14.17 -5.36
CA ASN A 76 -18.98 -15.42 -5.71
C ASN A 76 -19.00 -16.40 -4.52
N ALA A 77 -19.99 -16.23 -3.65
CA ALA A 77 -20.14 -16.99 -2.41
C ALA A 77 -20.27 -18.52 -2.63
N LYS A 78 -20.82 -18.96 -3.77
CA LYS A 78 -20.99 -20.39 -4.08
C LYS A 78 -19.68 -21.05 -4.47
N ALA A 79 -18.89 -20.40 -5.32
CA ALA A 79 -17.56 -20.85 -5.73
C ALA A 79 -16.61 -20.93 -4.51
N LEU A 80 -16.63 -19.89 -3.65
CA LEU A 80 -15.90 -19.87 -2.38
C LEU A 80 -16.28 -21.03 -1.46
N GLN A 81 -17.58 -21.31 -1.33
CA GLN A 81 -18.05 -22.40 -0.48
C GLN A 81 -17.60 -23.78 -1.00
N ILE A 82 -17.54 -23.97 -2.32
CA ILE A 82 -17.03 -25.21 -2.93
C ILE A 82 -15.53 -25.37 -2.67
N LEU A 83 -14.74 -24.32 -2.87
CA LEU A 83 -13.30 -24.33 -2.61
C LEU A 83 -12.98 -24.57 -1.12
N GLN A 84 -13.71 -23.94 -0.21
CA GLN A 84 -13.59 -24.18 1.22
C GLN A 84 -13.98 -25.60 1.65
N ASN A 85 -14.75 -26.31 0.82
CA ASN A 85 -15.15 -27.69 1.07
C ASN A 85 -14.15 -28.73 0.54
N PHE A 86 -13.21 -28.34 -0.32
CA PHE A 86 -12.17 -29.23 -0.84
C PHE A 86 -11.16 -29.65 0.23
N TYR A 87 -10.79 -28.72 1.11
CA TYR A 87 -9.88 -29.03 2.21
C TYR A 87 -10.45 -30.14 3.12
N PRO A 88 -9.67 -31.20 3.42
CA PRO A 88 -10.09 -32.24 4.33
C PRO A 88 -10.45 -31.63 5.68
N LYS A 89 -11.41 -32.23 6.40
CA LYS A 89 -11.93 -31.70 7.67
C LYS A 89 -10.84 -31.42 8.72
N GLU A 90 -9.65 -32.00 8.56
CA GLU A 90 -8.47 -31.79 9.38
C GLU A 90 -7.70 -30.50 9.01
N GLU A 91 -7.60 -30.12 7.73
CA GLU A 91 -6.98 -28.84 7.27
C GLU A 91 -7.95 -27.65 7.22
N ARG A 92 -9.26 -27.91 7.25
CA ARG A 92 -10.25 -26.86 7.56
C ARG A 92 -10.02 -26.24 8.94
N SER A 93 -9.24 -26.88 9.82
CA SER A 93 -8.80 -26.26 11.07
C SER A 93 -7.66 -25.26 10.84
N SER A 94 -6.75 -25.50 9.89
CA SER A 94 -5.60 -24.64 9.59
C SER A 94 -5.98 -23.30 8.93
N ILE A 95 -6.87 -23.33 7.93
CA ILE A 95 -7.32 -22.12 7.20
C ILE A 95 -8.40 -21.35 7.98
N LYS A 96 -9.24 -22.03 8.77
CA LYS A 96 -10.17 -21.37 9.71
C LYS A 96 -9.47 -20.71 10.90
N ASN A 97 -8.19 -21.00 11.12
CA ASN A 97 -7.41 -20.37 12.18
C ASN A 97 -6.71 -19.09 11.73
N GLN A 98 -6.73 -18.72 10.44
CA GLN A 98 -6.24 -17.41 10.02
C GLN A 98 -7.35 -16.37 10.19
N ALA A 99 -7.17 -15.49 11.17
CA ALA A 99 -8.09 -14.39 11.37
C ALA A 99 -7.98 -13.33 10.24
N PRO A 100 -9.01 -12.51 10.01
CA PRO A 100 -9.06 -11.56 8.91
C PRO A 100 -7.87 -10.59 8.88
N SER A 101 -7.37 -10.29 7.68
CA SER A 101 -6.33 -9.29 7.47
C SER A 101 -6.42 -8.63 6.10
N ASN A 102 -6.05 -7.35 6.02
CA ASN A 102 -5.92 -6.60 4.75
C ASN A 102 -4.49 -6.06 4.52
N VAL A 103 -3.52 -6.51 5.32
CA VAL A 103 -2.10 -6.20 5.13
C VAL A 103 -1.44 -7.31 4.32
N SER A 104 -0.54 -6.93 3.42
CA SER A 104 0.19 -7.89 2.58
C SER A 104 1.63 -7.42 2.39
N SER A 105 2.55 -8.38 2.36
CA SER A 105 3.98 -8.12 2.13
C SER A 105 4.25 -7.52 0.76
N SER A 106 3.39 -7.78 -0.24
CA SER A 106 3.46 -7.17 -1.58
C SER A 106 3.26 -5.65 -1.57
N LYS A 107 2.67 -5.10 -0.50
CA LYS A 107 2.45 -3.66 -0.35
C LYS A 107 3.66 -2.91 0.23
N ILE A 108 4.66 -3.63 0.73
CA ILE A 108 5.90 -3.08 1.27
C ILE A 108 6.81 -2.66 0.11
N VAL A 109 7.52 -1.54 0.25
CA VAL A 109 8.52 -1.11 -0.74
C VAL A 109 9.61 -2.17 -0.94
N THR A 110 10.06 -2.33 -2.19
CA THR A 110 11.04 -3.37 -2.59
C THR A 110 12.36 -3.28 -1.84
N HIS A 111 12.80 -2.06 -1.54
CA HIS A 111 14.04 -1.78 -0.83
C HIS A 111 13.76 -1.35 0.61
N PHE A 112 12.89 -2.06 1.32
CA PHE A 112 12.64 -1.74 2.73
C PHE A 112 13.87 -2.03 3.58
N LYS A 113 14.37 -1.02 4.30
CA LYS A 113 15.45 -1.17 5.27
C LYS A 113 14.90 -1.19 6.69
N SER A 114 15.25 -2.22 7.46
CA SER A 114 14.98 -2.26 8.89
C SER A 114 15.84 -1.22 9.61
N THR A 115 15.20 -0.36 10.39
CA THR A 115 15.86 0.71 11.14
C THR A 115 15.75 0.50 12.65
N ARG A 116 16.51 1.27 13.42
CA ARG A 116 16.41 1.28 14.88
C ARG A 116 15.02 1.65 15.37
N GLN A 117 14.30 2.54 14.69
CA GLN A 117 12.94 2.93 15.08
C GLN A 117 11.92 1.80 14.85
N LEU A 118 12.15 0.90 13.88
CA LEU A 118 11.32 -0.31 13.73
C LEU A 118 11.52 -1.25 14.93
N GLU A 119 12.74 -1.42 15.41
CA GLU A 119 13.01 -2.20 16.62
C GLU A 119 12.41 -1.53 17.86
N GLU A 120 12.47 -0.19 17.96
CA GLU A 120 11.76 0.55 19.01
C GLU A 120 10.23 0.35 18.95
N LEU A 121 9.65 0.29 17.75
CA LEU A 121 8.22 -0.01 17.55
C LEU A 121 7.87 -1.41 18.03
N LYS A 122 8.67 -2.42 17.67
CA LYS A 122 8.50 -3.81 18.15
C LYS A 122 8.51 -3.86 19.66
N GLU A 123 9.56 -3.31 20.29
CA GLU A 123 9.65 -3.26 21.75
C GLU A 123 8.47 -2.51 22.38
N ALA A 124 8.02 -1.42 21.77
CA ALA A 124 6.94 -0.61 22.31
C ALA A 124 5.58 -1.32 22.28
N ILE A 125 5.30 -2.15 21.27
CA ILE A 125 4.02 -2.87 21.14
C ILE A 125 4.04 -4.20 21.91
N ASP A 126 5.16 -4.91 21.86
CA ASP A 126 5.31 -6.23 22.47
C ASP A 126 5.32 -6.13 24.01
N ARG A 127 5.72 -4.98 24.57
CA ARG A 127 5.55 -4.70 26.00
C ARG A 127 4.07 -4.71 26.38
N THR A 128 3.71 -5.57 27.33
CA THR A 128 2.32 -5.81 27.76
C THR A 128 1.61 -4.57 28.30
N SER A 129 2.34 -3.56 28.77
CA SER A 129 1.77 -2.30 29.29
C SER A 129 1.32 -1.33 28.20
N ASN A 130 1.80 -1.49 26.97
CA ASN A 130 1.60 -0.55 25.89
C ASN A 130 0.76 -1.20 24.78
N ASN A 131 -0.47 -0.74 24.66
CA ASN A 131 -1.40 -1.19 23.62
C ASN A 131 -1.59 -0.17 22.51
N PHE A 132 -0.89 0.96 22.60
CA PHE A 132 -1.06 2.08 21.71
C PHE A 132 0.25 2.83 21.51
N VAL A 133 0.69 2.88 20.26
CA VAL A 133 1.91 3.57 19.83
C VAL A 133 1.55 4.54 18.71
N THR A 134 2.14 5.74 18.75
CA THR A 134 2.01 6.72 17.67
C THR A 134 3.35 6.90 16.97
N LEU A 135 3.40 6.64 15.68
CA LEU A 135 4.48 6.99 14.78
C LEU A 135 4.24 8.42 14.30
N LYS A 136 5.08 9.35 14.75
CA LYS A 136 5.03 10.76 14.37
C LYS A 136 6.21 11.08 13.46
N GLY A 137 6.03 11.90 12.45
CA GLY A 137 7.15 12.33 11.61
C GLY A 137 6.69 13.03 10.34
N LEU A 138 7.64 13.66 9.64
CA LEU A 138 7.40 14.40 8.41
C LEU A 138 6.77 13.52 7.31
N LEU A 139 6.14 14.17 6.33
CA LEU A 139 5.65 13.50 5.14
C LEU A 139 6.82 12.77 4.44
N GLY A 140 6.59 11.54 3.99
CA GLY A 140 7.61 10.74 3.32
C GLY A 140 8.64 10.09 4.24
N SER A 141 8.54 10.24 5.57
CA SER A 141 9.53 9.65 6.49
C SER A 141 9.44 8.13 6.66
N GLY A 142 8.51 7.45 5.96
CA GLY A 142 8.39 6.00 5.96
C GLY A 142 7.47 5.41 7.05
N LYS A 143 6.73 6.24 7.80
CA LYS A 143 5.82 5.80 8.88
C LYS A 143 4.88 4.67 8.47
N SER A 144 4.15 4.84 7.37
CA SER A 144 3.17 3.87 6.88
C SER A 144 3.83 2.56 6.44
N GLN A 145 5.03 2.65 5.85
CA GLN A 145 5.82 1.47 5.46
C GLN A 145 6.35 0.71 6.69
N MET A 146 6.79 1.43 7.72
CA MET A 146 7.24 0.84 8.98
C MET A 146 6.09 0.13 9.72
N ALA A 147 4.92 0.78 9.82
CA ALA A 147 3.74 0.18 10.41
C ALA A 147 3.30 -1.09 9.64
N LEU A 148 3.29 -1.03 8.30
CA LEU A 148 2.95 -2.15 7.44
C LEU A 148 3.93 -3.31 7.59
N LYS A 149 5.24 -3.04 7.59
CA LYS A 149 6.28 -4.06 7.80
C LYS A 149 6.08 -4.78 9.13
N TYR A 150 5.90 -4.04 10.22
CA TYR A 150 5.61 -4.63 11.52
C TYR A 150 4.33 -5.46 11.50
N ALA A 151 3.26 -4.99 10.86
CA ALA A 151 2.00 -5.73 10.80
C ALA A 151 2.11 -7.06 10.03
N CYS A 152 2.89 -7.12 8.96
CA CYS A 152 3.18 -8.38 8.27
C CYS A 152 3.92 -9.36 9.19
N GLU A 153 5.00 -8.91 9.84
CA GLU A 153 5.75 -9.74 10.80
C GLU A 153 4.87 -10.15 12.00
N PHE A 154 4.00 -9.27 12.47
CA PHE A 154 3.05 -9.55 13.54
C PHE A 154 2.04 -10.63 13.14
N LYS A 155 1.54 -10.59 11.90
CA LYS A 155 0.57 -11.56 11.38
C LYS A 155 1.21 -12.95 11.22
N GLU A 156 2.43 -13.01 10.71
CA GLU A 156 3.20 -14.25 10.60
C GLU A 156 3.39 -14.90 11.98
N ASN A 157 3.70 -14.10 13.00
CA ASN A 157 3.88 -14.57 14.36
C ASN A 157 2.57 -14.84 15.12
N ASN A 158 1.45 -14.25 14.67
CA ASN A 158 0.14 -14.39 15.30
C ASN A 158 -0.96 -14.71 14.25
N PRO A 159 -1.00 -15.92 13.70
CA PRO A 159 -1.94 -16.27 12.62
C PRO A 159 -3.41 -16.08 13.00
N ALA A 160 -3.75 -16.32 14.27
CA ALA A 160 -5.11 -16.16 14.82
C ALA A 160 -5.52 -14.70 15.07
N SER A 161 -4.64 -13.74 14.79
CA SER A 161 -4.89 -12.32 15.03
C SER A 161 -5.54 -11.61 13.86
N ILE A 162 -6.54 -10.80 14.18
CA ILE A 162 -7.06 -9.78 13.26
C ILE A 162 -5.98 -8.71 13.11
N VAL A 163 -5.53 -8.47 11.88
CA VAL A 163 -4.54 -7.43 11.56
C VAL A 163 -5.08 -6.55 10.45
N TRP A 164 -5.50 -5.34 10.79
CA TRP A 164 -6.24 -4.48 9.86
C TRP A 164 -5.69 -3.06 9.80
N LYS A 165 -5.52 -2.54 8.58
CA LYS A 165 -5.13 -1.17 8.28
C LYS A 165 -6.37 -0.37 7.86
N LEU A 166 -6.57 0.78 8.50
CA LEU A 166 -7.64 1.75 8.21
C LEU A 166 -7.02 3.06 7.70
N HIS A 167 -7.53 3.58 6.60
CA HIS A 167 -7.12 4.88 6.07
C HIS A 167 -7.88 5.98 6.81
N CYS A 168 -7.16 6.91 7.44
CA CYS A 168 -7.72 7.90 8.37
C CYS A 168 -7.44 9.36 7.96
N LYS A 169 -7.09 9.59 6.69
CA LYS A 169 -6.78 10.91 6.13
C LYS A 169 -7.95 11.89 6.27
N ASP A 170 -9.17 11.42 6.02
CA ASP A 170 -10.41 12.16 6.22
C ASP A 170 -11.55 11.23 6.68
N LEU A 171 -12.72 11.81 6.96
CA LEU A 171 -13.88 11.07 7.43
C LEU A 171 -14.43 10.09 6.39
N THR A 172 -14.35 10.41 5.09
CA THR A 172 -14.86 9.58 4.01
C THR A 172 -13.97 8.34 3.85
N SER A 173 -12.65 8.51 3.78
CA SER A 173 -11.68 7.40 3.73
C SER A 173 -11.81 6.49 4.96
N LEU A 174 -12.02 7.09 6.14
CA LEU A 174 -12.24 6.34 7.37
C LEU A 174 -13.53 5.53 7.32
N GLN A 175 -14.65 6.13 6.92
CA GLN A 175 -15.94 5.45 6.79
C GLN A 175 -15.85 4.26 5.83
N THR A 176 -15.27 4.47 4.65
CA THR A 176 -15.05 3.40 3.66
C THR A 176 -14.16 2.30 4.23
N SER A 177 -13.06 2.65 4.90
CA SER A 177 -12.16 1.66 5.53
C SER A 177 -12.86 0.84 6.61
N LEU A 178 -13.73 1.46 7.42
CA LEU A 178 -14.52 0.78 8.46
C LEU A 178 -15.56 -0.17 7.85
N LYS A 179 -16.22 0.23 6.75
CA LYS A 179 -17.14 -0.65 6.01
C LYS A 179 -16.43 -1.90 5.53
N HIS A 180 -15.28 -1.74 4.86
CA HIS A 180 -14.47 -2.88 4.41
C HIS A 180 -14.03 -3.78 5.58
N PHE A 181 -13.71 -3.18 6.73
CA PHE A 181 -13.37 -3.96 7.91
C PHE A 181 -14.57 -4.78 8.41
N CYS A 182 -15.76 -4.18 8.52
CA CYS A 182 -16.98 -4.91 8.87
C CYS A 182 -17.26 -6.05 7.89
N THR A 183 -17.19 -5.82 6.57
CA THR A 183 -17.37 -6.87 5.56
C THR A 183 -16.33 -8.00 5.70
N GLY A 184 -15.07 -7.65 5.95
CA GLY A 184 -14.00 -8.61 6.20
C GLY A 184 -14.25 -9.47 7.45
N LEU A 185 -14.85 -8.90 8.51
CA LEU A 185 -15.23 -9.63 9.71
C LEU A 185 -16.50 -10.48 9.52
N ASP A 186 -17.51 -9.98 8.81
CA ASP A 186 -18.79 -10.65 8.51
C ASP A 186 -18.60 -11.92 7.69
N SER A 187 -17.63 -11.94 6.78
CA SER A 187 -17.27 -13.15 6.02
C SER A 187 -16.91 -14.34 6.94
N GLN A 188 -16.55 -14.08 8.21
CA GLN A 188 -16.22 -15.09 9.21
C GLN A 188 -17.16 -15.12 10.44
N VAL A 189 -18.02 -14.11 10.62
CA VAL A 189 -18.94 -13.98 11.76
C VAL A 189 -20.34 -13.79 11.21
N LYS A 190 -21.25 -14.73 11.48
CA LYS A 190 -22.68 -14.58 11.16
C LYS A 190 -23.25 -13.38 11.93
N MET A 191 -23.16 -12.20 11.36
CA MET A 191 -23.81 -11.00 11.88
C MET A 191 -25.29 -11.01 11.51
N ASP A 192 -26.13 -10.53 12.42
CA ASP A 192 -27.55 -10.35 12.18
C ASP A 192 -27.75 -9.41 10.98
N GLU A 193 -28.51 -9.85 9.98
CA GLU A 193 -28.85 -9.10 8.75
C GLU A 193 -29.44 -7.71 9.05
N SER A 194 -30.02 -7.52 10.25
CA SER A 194 -30.55 -6.23 10.71
C SER A 194 -29.50 -5.12 10.97
N LYS A 195 -28.20 -5.45 11.01
CA LYS A 195 -27.09 -4.49 11.23
C LYS A 195 -26.33 -4.11 9.95
N GLN A 196 -26.65 -4.70 8.80
CA GLN A 196 -25.91 -4.54 7.54
C GLN A 196 -26.17 -3.22 6.79
N THR A 197 -27.00 -2.32 7.31
CA THR A 197 -27.45 -1.10 6.60
C THR A 197 -26.95 0.21 7.20
N THR A 198 -26.10 0.20 8.25
CA THR A 198 -25.60 1.45 8.84
C THR A 198 -24.36 1.97 8.12
N ASP A 199 -24.45 3.23 7.71
CA ASP A 199 -23.35 3.99 7.13
C ASP A 199 -22.63 4.87 8.17
N SER A 200 -23.12 4.95 9.41
CA SER A 200 -22.53 5.83 10.42
C SER A 200 -21.17 5.31 10.90
N ILE A 201 -20.15 6.18 10.88
CA ILE A 201 -18.81 5.89 11.43
C ILE A 201 -18.91 5.44 12.90
N ASP A 202 -19.80 6.06 13.68
CA ASP A 202 -20.01 5.70 15.08
C ASP A 202 -20.52 4.26 15.25
N ASP A 203 -21.49 3.86 14.43
CA ASP A 203 -22.09 2.53 14.50
C ASP A 203 -21.12 1.46 14.01
N LEU A 204 -20.45 1.70 12.88
CA LEU A 204 -19.40 0.82 12.34
C LEU A 204 -18.29 0.61 13.39
N GLY A 205 -17.84 1.69 14.03
CA GLY A 205 -16.87 1.61 15.12
C GLY A 205 -17.35 0.76 16.30
N GLN A 206 -18.61 0.89 16.71
CA GLN A 206 -19.16 0.07 17.79
C GLN A 206 -19.27 -1.41 17.42
N ILE A 207 -19.65 -1.73 16.19
CA ILE A 207 -19.68 -3.11 15.69
C ILE A 207 -18.29 -3.73 15.78
N ILE A 208 -17.27 -3.06 15.23
CA ILE A 208 -15.88 -3.52 15.28
C ILE A 208 -15.40 -3.70 16.72
N LEU A 209 -15.66 -2.73 17.61
CA LEU A 209 -15.29 -2.82 19.03
C LEU A 209 -15.93 -4.03 19.71
N GLN A 210 -17.22 -4.31 19.45
CA GLN A 210 -17.92 -5.46 20.03
C GLN A 210 -17.25 -6.77 19.61
N ILE A 211 -16.92 -6.91 18.32
CA ILE A 211 -16.25 -8.11 17.78
C ILE A 211 -14.88 -8.30 18.41
N LEU A 212 -14.04 -7.25 18.40
CA LEU A 212 -12.69 -7.32 18.96
C LEU A 212 -12.72 -7.59 20.46
N LYS A 213 -13.64 -6.98 21.22
CA LYS A 213 -13.81 -7.23 22.66
C LYS A 213 -14.26 -8.67 22.97
N ALA A 214 -15.02 -9.30 22.09
CA ALA A 214 -15.46 -10.68 22.25
C ALA A 214 -14.34 -11.70 21.99
N ARG A 215 -13.41 -11.40 21.07
CA ARG A 215 -12.31 -12.29 20.67
C ARG A 215 -11.05 -12.11 21.53
N LYS A 216 -11.14 -12.49 22.81
CA LYS A 216 -10.01 -12.30 23.77
C LYS A 216 -8.88 -13.35 23.64
N GLU A 217 -9.08 -14.38 22.85
CA GLU A 217 -8.13 -15.50 22.76
C GLU A 217 -6.92 -15.21 21.87
N ALA A 218 -6.92 -14.10 21.12
CA ALA A 218 -5.81 -13.66 20.30
C ALA A 218 -5.53 -12.17 20.47
N ILE A 219 -4.29 -11.75 20.20
CA ILE A 219 -3.87 -10.34 20.28
C ILE A 219 -4.07 -9.70 18.91
N HIS A 220 -4.99 -8.77 18.77
CA HIS A 220 -5.30 -8.09 17.50
C HIS A 220 -4.46 -6.84 17.30
N LEU A 221 -4.19 -6.49 16.04
CA LEU A 221 -3.44 -5.28 15.67
C LEU A 221 -4.27 -4.42 14.70
N LEU A 222 -4.43 -3.15 15.03
CA LEU A 222 -5.02 -2.14 14.15
C LEU A 222 -3.97 -1.09 13.78
N ILE A 223 -3.88 -0.77 12.50
CA ILE A 223 -3.13 0.38 12.00
C ILE A 223 -4.13 1.47 11.60
N LEU A 224 -4.02 2.64 12.22
CA LEU A 224 -4.71 3.86 11.84
C LEU A 224 -3.73 4.72 11.05
N ASP A 225 -3.81 4.60 9.73
CA ASP A 225 -2.84 5.20 8.80
C ASP A 225 -3.24 6.62 8.43
N ASP A 226 -2.25 7.49 8.34
CA ASP A 226 -2.36 8.92 7.99
C ASP A 226 -3.45 9.70 8.75
N VAL A 227 -3.45 9.62 10.08
CA VAL A 227 -4.47 10.29 10.91
C VAL A 227 -4.29 11.81 10.87
N MET A 228 -5.36 12.50 10.48
CA MET A 228 -5.49 13.96 10.48
C MET A 228 -6.49 14.46 11.54
N GLN A 229 -6.61 15.78 11.67
CA GLN A 229 -7.44 16.41 12.71
C GLN A 229 -8.93 16.07 12.60
N ASP A 230 -9.46 15.90 11.39
CA ASP A 230 -10.88 15.66 11.13
C ASP A 230 -11.35 14.28 11.63
N SER A 231 -10.54 13.24 11.43
CA SER A 231 -10.83 11.89 11.91
C SER A 231 -10.47 11.69 13.39
N CYS A 232 -9.60 12.55 13.93
CA CYS A 232 -9.05 12.44 15.28
C CYS A 232 -10.13 12.36 16.38
N ARG A 233 -11.21 13.15 16.29
CA ARG A 233 -12.23 13.19 17.35
C ARG A 233 -12.90 11.82 17.57
N PHE A 234 -13.29 11.15 16.49
CA PHE A 234 -13.85 9.80 16.56
C PHE A 234 -12.77 8.80 17.02
N LEU A 235 -11.59 8.86 16.41
CA LEU A 235 -10.50 7.92 16.70
C LEU A 235 -10.04 8.00 18.17
N GLN A 236 -10.00 9.19 18.78
CA GLN A 236 -9.69 9.33 20.21
C GLN A 236 -10.70 8.57 21.09
N ARG A 237 -11.99 8.61 20.76
CA ARG A 237 -13.02 7.84 21.47
C ARG A 237 -12.86 6.35 21.23
N PHE A 238 -12.66 5.95 19.98
CA PHE A 238 -12.47 4.54 19.59
C PHE A 238 -11.22 3.92 20.25
N ILE A 239 -10.08 4.63 20.20
CA ILE A 239 -8.82 4.21 20.82
C ILE A 239 -8.97 4.10 22.34
N ARG A 240 -9.68 5.03 22.99
CA ARG A 240 -9.92 4.97 24.44
C ARG A 240 -10.66 3.68 24.84
N GLU A 241 -11.64 3.28 24.04
CA GLU A 241 -12.36 2.02 24.23
C GLU A 241 -11.43 0.80 24.03
N CYS A 242 -10.60 0.80 22.98
CA CYS A 242 -9.63 -0.26 22.73
C CYS A 242 -8.56 -0.37 23.82
N LYS A 243 -8.08 0.75 24.38
CA LYS A 243 -7.05 0.76 25.43
C LYS A 243 -7.46 -0.01 26.69
N SER A 244 -8.76 -0.13 26.96
CA SER A 244 -9.28 -0.96 28.05
C SER A 244 -9.05 -2.46 27.84
N CYS A 245 -8.67 -2.88 26.63
CA CYS A 245 -8.48 -4.26 26.23
C CYS A 245 -6.99 -4.56 26.00
N GLN A 246 -6.42 -5.46 26.79
CA GLN A 246 -4.99 -5.79 26.69
C GLN A 246 -4.61 -6.53 25.41
N HIS A 247 -5.57 -7.21 24.80
CA HIS A 247 -5.40 -8.00 23.59
C HIS A 247 -5.62 -7.17 22.31
N ILE A 248 -5.83 -5.86 22.38
CA ILE A 248 -5.97 -4.99 21.20
C ILE A 248 -4.78 -4.03 21.17
N LYS A 249 -3.94 -4.16 20.15
CA LYS A 249 -2.80 -3.27 19.88
C LYS A 249 -3.16 -2.30 18.77
N ILE A 250 -2.70 -1.06 18.89
CA ILE A 250 -2.96 0.01 17.92
C ILE A 250 -1.67 0.74 17.57
N ILE A 251 -1.42 0.89 16.28
CA ILE A 251 -0.44 1.80 15.71
C ILE A 251 -1.20 2.95 15.05
N VAL A 252 -0.85 4.18 15.41
CA VAL A 252 -1.27 5.37 14.65
C VAL A 252 -0.07 5.89 13.89
N THR A 253 -0.24 6.28 12.63
CA THR A 253 0.73 7.12 11.93
C THR A 253 0.14 8.51 11.73
N THR A 254 0.91 9.55 12.02
CA THR A 254 0.46 10.93 11.84
C THR A 254 1.65 11.86 11.65
N PHE A 255 1.39 13.02 11.05
CA PHE A 255 2.34 14.14 11.01
C PHE A 255 2.24 15.03 12.26
N GLN A 256 1.06 15.09 12.90
CA GLN A 256 0.78 16.02 14.01
C GLN A 256 0.73 15.30 15.37
N PRO A 257 1.02 15.99 16.48
CA PRO A 257 0.88 15.42 17.83
C PRO A 257 -0.60 15.37 18.26
N LEU A 258 -1.37 14.45 17.65
CA LEU A 258 -2.82 14.35 17.87
C LEU A 258 -3.20 13.55 19.14
N PHE A 259 -2.26 12.78 19.69
CA PHE A 259 -2.50 11.88 20.83
C PHE A 259 -1.40 12.01 21.88
N ASN A 260 -1.77 12.45 23.10
CA ASN A 260 -0.80 12.72 24.17
C ASN A 260 -0.60 11.55 25.14
N ASP A 261 -1.59 10.65 25.24
CA ASP A 261 -1.57 9.56 26.23
C ASP A 261 -0.97 8.27 25.68
N CYS A 262 0.19 8.35 25.03
CA CYS A 262 0.82 7.18 24.38
C CYS A 262 2.33 7.31 24.19
N LYS A 263 2.98 6.17 23.91
CA LYS A 263 4.36 6.18 23.43
C LYS A 263 4.38 6.75 22.03
N ILE A 264 5.04 7.88 21.87
CA ILE A 264 5.34 8.49 20.58
C ILE A 264 6.74 8.03 20.16
N ILE A 265 6.85 7.53 18.94
CA ILE A 265 8.12 7.23 18.27
C ILE A 265 8.24 8.22 17.12
N GLU A 266 9.29 9.04 17.17
CA GLU A 266 9.57 10.03 16.14
C GLU A 266 10.36 9.39 14.99
N ILE A 267 9.76 9.41 13.81
CA ILE A 267 10.27 8.85 12.57
C ILE A 267 10.89 9.98 11.76
N ASN A 268 12.17 10.20 12.05
CA ASN A 268 13.00 11.26 11.44
C ASN A 268 13.94 10.65 10.38
N GLY A 269 13.47 9.61 9.69
CA GLY A 269 14.19 8.93 8.61
C GLY A 269 15.39 8.15 9.10
N PHE A 270 16.31 7.88 8.18
CA PHE A 270 17.55 7.17 8.47
C PHE A 270 18.51 8.01 9.31
N THR A 271 19.21 7.34 10.23
CA THR A 271 20.50 7.81 10.75
C THR A 271 21.54 7.83 9.64
N GLU A 272 22.68 8.49 9.85
CA GLU A 272 23.74 8.56 8.85
C GLU A 272 24.24 7.15 8.48
N ASP A 273 24.47 6.29 9.48
CA ASP A 273 24.89 4.91 9.27
C ASP A 273 23.84 4.10 8.49
N GLU A 274 22.55 4.23 8.85
CA GLU A 274 21.46 3.56 8.13
C GLU A 274 21.31 4.07 6.69
N ALA A 275 21.52 5.37 6.46
CA ALA A 275 21.46 5.96 5.13
C ALA A 275 22.63 5.48 4.26
N VAL A 276 23.84 5.40 4.81
CA VAL A 276 25.00 4.84 4.12
C VAL A 276 24.76 3.39 3.79
N ASP A 277 24.32 2.59 4.76
CA ASP A 277 24.02 1.17 4.57
C ASP A 277 22.97 0.98 3.47
N PHE A 278 21.85 1.71 3.55
CA PHE A 278 20.78 1.71 2.55
C PHE A 278 21.28 2.08 1.13
N LEU A 279 22.10 3.13 1.01
CA LEU A 279 22.64 3.57 -0.28
C LEU A 279 23.72 2.63 -0.84
N SER A 280 24.40 1.89 0.04
CA SER A 280 25.44 0.92 -0.31
C SER A 280 24.90 -0.48 -0.63
N GLU A 281 23.66 -0.77 -0.24
CA GLU A 281 23.08 -2.10 -0.31
C GLU A 281 23.05 -2.62 -1.77
N GLY A 282 23.68 -3.78 -2.00
CA GLY A 282 23.83 -4.36 -3.34
C GLY A 282 24.98 -3.82 -4.19
N ARG A 283 25.84 -2.93 -3.65
CA ARG A 283 27.03 -2.40 -4.34
C ARG A 283 28.31 -2.87 -3.65
N ASN A 284 29.24 -3.45 -4.43
CA ASN A 284 30.60 -3.71 -3.95
C ASN A 284 31.37 -2.39 -3.89
N LEU A 285 31.22 -1.65 -2.79
CA LEU A 285 31.85 -0.35 -2.63
C LEU A 285 33.36 -0.47 -2.36
N SER A 286 34.15 0.32 -3.07
CA SER A 286 35.55 0.57 -2.73
C SER A 286 35.65 1.53 -1.53
N LYS A 287 36.83 1.61 -0.92
CA LYS A 287 37.07 2.50 0.23
C LYS A 287 36.85 3.99 -0.07
N TYR A 288 37.01 4.40 -1.33
CA TYR A 288 36.71 5.76 -1.80
C TYR A 288 35.20 6.01 -1.92
N ASP A 289 34.44 5.00 -2.32
CA ASP A 289 32.99 5.13 -2.46
C ASP A 289 32.33 5.34 -1.09
N VAL A 290 32.81 4.64 -0.05
CA VAL A 290 32.28 4.78 1.32
C VAL A 290 32.30 6.24 1.80
N GLU A 291 33.37 7.01 1.54
CA GLU A 291 33.45 8.40 1.97
C GLU A 291 32.47 9.32 1.22
N GLU A 292 32.20 9.03 -0.06
CA GLU A 292 31.21 9.74 -0.86
C GLU A 292 29.78 9.41 -0.40
N TYR A 293 29.50 8.13 -0.11
CA TYR A 293 28.22 7.69 0.44
C TYR A 293 27.98 8.22 1.85
N THR A 294 29.02 8.33 2.70
CA THR A 294 28.91 8.99 4.02
C THR A 294 28.54 10.46 3.86
N LYS A 295 29.20 11.19 2.96
CA LYS A 295 28.84 12.58 2.64
C LYS A 295 27.40 12.67 2.13
N LEU A 296 26.97 11.74 1.27
CA LEU A 296 25.61 11.71 0.73
C LEU A 296 24.56 11.37 1.80
N GLY A 297 24.84 10.38 2.65
CA GLY A 297 24.01 9.96 3.78
C GLY A 297 23.81 11.10 4.77
N SER A 298 24.90 11.77 5.17
CA SER A 298 24.84 12.95 6.06
C SER A 298 24.00 14.10 5.50
N LYS A 299 23.91 14.20 4.16
CA LYS A 299 23.14 15.23 3.46
C LYS A 299 21.65 14.87 3.39
N TYR A 300 21.27 13.60 3.44
CA TYR A 300 19.89 13.16 3.24
C TYR A 300 19.21 12.56 4.49
N THR A 301 19.85 12.58 5.65
CA THR A 301 19.14 12.32 6.92
C THR A 301 18.08 13.41 7.18
N LEU A 302 16.81 13.03 7.47
CA LEU A 302 15.71 14.00 7.69
C LEU A 302 15.92 14.91 8.91
N ARG A 303 16.91 14.62 9.78
CA ARG A 303 17.28 15.48 10.91
C ARG A 303 17.66 16.91 10.52
N GLN A 304 18.15 17.15 9.29
CA GLN A 304 18.43 18.50 8.80
C GLN A 304 17.19 19.26 8.29
N ILE A 305 16.01 18.63 8.29
CA ILE A 305 14.74 19.19 7.82
C ILE A 305 13.88 19.70 8.99
N GLU A 306 14.18 19.32 10.23
CA GLU A 306 13.38 19.68 11.41
C GLU A 306 13.55 21.15 11.86
N ASP A 307 14.60 21.85 11.42
CA ASP A 307 14.87 23.26 11.80
C ASP A 307 14.02 24.30 11.03
N SER A 308 13.16 23.87 10.10
CA SER A 308 12.29 24.72 9.29
C SER A 308 10.81 24.34 9.48
N HIS A 309 10.20 24.85 10.54
CA HIS A 309 8.76 24.65 10.80
C HIS A 309 7.86 25.57 9.97
N CYS A 310 6.69 25.00 9.62
CA CYS A 310 5.56 25.52 8.83
C CYS A 310 5.72 25.39 7.30
N ILE A 311 5.29 24.23 6.77
CA ILE A 311 4.76 24.17 5.39
C ILE A 311 3.42 24.91 5.45
N THR A 312 3.41 26.19 5.10
CA THR A 312 2.15 26.88 4.78
C THR A 312 1.80 26.56 3.32
N ASP A 313 0.56 26.81 2.89
CA ASP A 313 0.16 26.71 1.47
C ASP A 313 0.88 27.75 0.57
N ASP A 314 1.88 28.44 1.10
CA ASP A 314 2.73 29.39 0.39
C ASP A 314 3.97 28.65 -0.16
N PRO A 315 4.13 28.56 -1.50
CA PRO A 315 5.27 27.93 -2.15
C PRO A 315 6.63 28.48 -1.68
N GLU A 316 6.68 29.74 -1.25
CA GLU A 316 7.92 30.37 -0.75
C GLU A 316 8.34 29.86 0.63
N SER A 317 7.39 29.43 1.48
CA SER A 317 7.68 28.84 2.80
C SER A 317 8.21 27.41 2.72
N VAL A 318 7.77 26.65 1.70
CA VAL A 318 8.21 25.26 1.44
C VAL A 318 9.68 25.22 1.05
N LEU A 319 10.20 26.30 0.48
CA LEU A 319 11.62 26.44 0.13
C LEU A 319 12.56 26.48 1.33
N ASP A 320 12.07 26.66 2.57
CA ASP A 320 12.91 26.52 3.76
C ASP A 320 13.18 25.05 4.15
N ASN A 321 12.43 24.08 3.61
CA ASN A 321 12.79 22.64 3.60
C ASN A 321 13.85 22.34 2.52
N LYS A 322 14.99 23.05 2.58
CA LYS A 322 16.00 23.21 1.51
C LYS A 322 16.64 21.93 1.00
N THR A 323 16.55 20.81 1.71
CA THR A 323 17.36 19.63 1.38
C THR A 323 16.59 18.59 0.57
N LEU A 324 15.37 18.23 0.99
CA LEU A 324 14.53 17.27 0.25
C LEU A 324 14.08 17.85 -1.09
N PHE A 325 13.51 19.06 -1.10
CA PHE A 325 13.04 19.68 -2.34
C PHE A 325 14.20 19.99 -3.29
N LYS A 326 15.37 20.38 -2.78
CA LYS A 326 16.57 20.53 -3.63
C LYS A 326 17.04 19.21 -4.20
N ALA A 327 16.96 18.11 -3.45
CA ALA A 327 17.25 16.78 -3.97
C ALA A 327 16.28 16.39 -5.09
N LEU A 328 14.98 16.55 -4.83
CA LEU A 328 13.93 16.26 -5.80
C LEU A 328 14.08 17.12 -7.06
N ILE A 329 14.34 18.42 -6.91
CA ILE A 329 14.61 19.33 -8.04
C ILE A 329 15.86 18.89 -8.80
N GLN A 330 16.94 18.48 -8.12
CA GLN A 330 18.14 17.95 -8.77
C GLN A 330 17.83 16.66 -9.55
N PHE A 331 17.02 15.76 -9.02
CA PHE A 331 16.57 14.57 -9.73
C PHE A 331 15.66 14.91 -10.92
N LEU A 332 14.80 15.91 -10.78
CA LEU A 332 13.98 16.41 -11.90
C LEU A 332 14.85 17.05 -13.00
N ASP A 333 15.90 17.77 -12.64
CA ASP A 333 16.89 18.27 -13.59
C ASP A 333 17.65 17.12 -14.29
N ILE A 334 18.03 16.07 -13.56
CA ILE A 334 18.65 14.88 -14.17
C ILE A 334 17.66 14.25 -15.15
N LEU A 335 16.44 13.96 -14.71
CA LEU A 335 15.38 13.38 -15.54
C LEU A 335 15.15 14.17 -16.82
N LYS A 336 15.01 15.50 -16.72
CA LYS A 336 14.85 16.40 -17.87
C LYS A 336 15.98 16.26 -18.89
N ASN A 337 17.20 16.01 -18.43
CA ASN A 337 18.40 15.97 -19.26
C ASN A 337 18.78 14.54 -19.72
N THR A 338 18.32 13.50 -19.03
CA THR A 338 18.73 12.10 -19.29
C THR A 338 17.64 11.25 -19.90
N GLU A 339 16.37 11.51 -19.58
CA GLU A 339 15.25 10.71 -20.07
C GLU A 339 14.62 11.34 -21.32
N ASN A 340 13.75 10.58 -21.99
CA ASN A 340 12.98 11.05 -23.12
C ASN A 340 12.15 12.30 -22.74
N PRO A 341 12.18 13.40 -23.53
CA PRO A 341 11.38 14.60 -23.26
C PRO A 341 9.90 14.30 -22.96
N LYS A 342 9.32 13.30 -23.66
CA LYS A 342 7.93 12.87 -23.45
C LYS A 342 7.68 12.26 -22.07
N VAL A 343 8.64 11.49 -21.55
CA VAL A 343 8.59 10.93 -20.19
C VAL A 343 8.64 12.06 -19.17
N PHE A 344 9.46 13.09 -19.43
CA PHE A 344 9.51 14.26 -18.56
C PHE A 344 8.22 15.08 -18.60
N ASP A 345 7.60 15.23 -19.77
CA ASP A 345 6.29 15.91 -19.90
C ASP A 345 5.18 15.15 -19.14
N MET A 346 5.14 13.81 -19.25
CA MET A 346 4.24 12.97 -18.46
C MET A 346 4.47 13.15 -16.94
N MET A 347 5.73 13.23 -16.51
CA MET A 347 6.08 13.53 -15.12
C MET A 347 5.56 14.90 -14.68
N LEU A 348 5.65 15.92 -15.53
CA LEU A 348 5.11 17.26 -15.22
C LEU A 348 3.57 17.25 -15.11
N CYS A 349 2.86 16.37 -15.81
CA CYS A 349 1.41 16.24 -15.70
C CYS A 349 0.96 15.83 -14.29
N LEU A 350 1.78 15.09 -13.54
CA LEU A 350 1.48 14.69 -12.16
C LEU A 350 1.19 15.86 -11.23
N GLN A 351 1.69 17.06 -11.55
CA GLN A 351 1.42 18.25 -10.75
C GLN A 351 -0.05 18.68 -10.72
N PHE A 352 -0.85 18.20 -11.69
CA PHE A 352 -2.27 18.52 -11.87
C PHE A 352 -3.21 17.38 -11.46
N LEU A 353 -2.68 16.24 -11.07
CA LEU A 353 -3.44 15.04 -10.74
C LEU A 353 -3.54 14.85 -9.23
N GLU A 354 -4.46 13.99 -8.81
CA GLU A 354 -4.49 13.49 -7.44
C GLU A 354 -3.24 12.64 -7.16
N ILE A 355 -2.95 12.35 -5.88
CA ILE A 355 -1.71 11.65 -5.48
C ILE A 355 -1.86 10.13 -5.39
N GLU A 356 -3.09 9.62 -5.38
CA GLU A 356 -3.39 8.20 -5.20
C GLU A 356 -4.30 7.73 -6.33
N ASP A 357 -4.19 6.45 -6.67
CA ASP A 357 -5.07 5.74 -7.60
C ASP A 357 -5.20 6.39 -9.00
N ILE A 358 -4.13 7.03 -9.50
CA ILE A 358 -4.12 7.70 -10.81
C ILE A 358 -4.08 6.63 -11.91
N PRO A 359 -5.08 6.50 -12.79
CA PRO A 359 -5.04 5.52 -13.87
C PRO A 359 -3.85 5.77 -14.80
N VAL A 360 -2.99 4.78 -14.99
CA VAL A 360 -1.79 4.89 -15.83
C VAL A 360 -2.17 5.13 -17.30
N LEU A 361 -3.29 4.57 -17.74
CA LEU A 361 -3.86 4.83 -19.07
C LEU A 361 -4.07 6.33 -19.37
N LEU A 362 -4.25 7.15 -18.34
CA LEU A 362 -4.37 8.61 -18.50
C LEU A 362 -3.13 9.19 -19.23
N PHE A 363 -1.95 8.61 -19.01
CA PHE A 363 -0.70 9.10 -19.59
C PHE A 363 -0.54 8.76 -21.07
N ASP A 364 -1.20 7.72 -21.56
CA ASP A 364 -1.23 7.42 -23.01
C ASP A 364 -1.88 8.57 -23.80
N PHE A 365 -2.88 9.23 -23.20
CA PHE A 365 -3.56 10.39 -23.80
C PHE A 365 -2.68 11.64 -23.86
N PHE A 366 -1.77 11.83 -22.89
CA PHE A 366 -0.90 13.01 -22.86
C PHE A 366 0.20 12.99 -23.93
N VAL A 367 0.55 11.81 -24.46
CA VAL A 367 1.58 11.64 -25.49
C VAL A 367 1.01 11.48 -26.91
N SER A 368 -0.30 11.71 -27.04
CA SER A 368 -1.05 11.62 -28.30
C SER A 368 -0.77 12.77 -29.27
N ASP A 369 0.45 12.83 -29.81
CA ASP A 369 0.63 13.37 -31.16
C ASP A 369 0.08 12.34 -32.15
N SER A 370 -0.87 12.77 -32.98
CA SER A 370 -1.88 11.99 -33.71
C SER A 370 -1.39 10.88 -34.68
N HIS A 371 -0.11 10.52 -34.71
CA HIS A 371 0.45 9.60 -35.70
C HIS A 371 1.49 8.58 -35.20
N ASN A 372 1.72 8.38 -33.90
CA ASN A 372 2.77 7.47 -33.41
C ASN A 372 2.25 6.21 -32.70
N ILE A 373 2.51 5.02 -33.28
CA ILE A 373 2.04 3.70 -32.81
C ILE A 373 2.73 3.23 -31.48
N ASN A 374 3.61 4.03 -30.88
CA ASN A 374 4.50 3.62 -29.78
C ASN A 374 4.09 4.12 -28.39
N HIS A 375 2.82 4.47 -28.15
CA HIS A 375 2.35 5.03 -26.86
C HIS A 375 2.68 4.13 -25.65
N ALA A 376 2.44 2.82 -25.77
CA ALA A 376 2.73 1.85 -24.71
C ALA A 376 4.22 1.82 -24.32
N VAL A 377 5.13 2.09 -25.25
CA VAL A 377 6.57 2.12 -24.97
C VAL A 377 6.92 3.33 -24.11
N GLU A 378 6.34 4.50 -24.41
CA GLU A 378 6.61 5.73 -23.65
C GLU A 378 6.01 5.68 -22.25
N THR A 379 4.79 5.15 -22.11
CA THR A 379 4.15 4.94 -20.80
C THR A 379 4.94 3.94 -19.96
N ASN A 380 5.47 2.87 -20.58
CA ASN A 380 6.35 1.95 -19.87
C ASN A 380 7.69 2.59 -19.47
N ASN A 381 8.29 3.44 -20.33
CA ASN A 381 9.49 4.20 -19.98
C ASN A 381 9.21 5.18 -18.83
N PHE A 382 8.04 5.81 -18.82
CA PHE A 382 7.58 6.67 -17.73
C PHE A 382 7.43 5.91 -16.42
N ILE A 383 6.80 4.73 -16.44
CA ILE A 383 6.71 3.85 -15.27
C ILE A 383 8.10 3.44 -14.77
N GLN A 384 9.00 3.06 -15.68
CA GLN A 384 10.37 2.69 -15.32
C GLN A 384 11.11 3.87 -14.70
N ALA A 385 10.94 5.09 -15.22
CA ALA A 385 11.51 6.29 -14.63
C ALA A 385 10.93 6.54 -13.22
N LEU A 386 9.60 6.48 -13.05
CA LEU A 386 8.95 6.60 -11.75
C LEU A 386 9.50 5.62 -10.71
N GLN A 387 9.65 4.35 -11.10
CA GLN A 387 10.19 3.31 -10.23
C GLN A 387 11.68 3.52 -9.94
N LYS A 388 12.48 3.80 -10.97
CA LYS A 388 13.92 4.05 -10.88
C LYS A 388 14.25 5.19 -9.91
N PHE A 389 13.47 6.26 -9.92
CA PHE A 389 13.65 7.42 -9.05
C PHE A 389 12.80 7.36 -7.77
N SER A 390 12.03 6.29 -7.56
CA SER A 390 11.12 6.13 -6.42
C SER A 390 10.11 7.28 -6.29
N PHE A 391 9.66 7.82 -7.42
CA PHE A 391 8.73 8.94 -7.51
C PHE A 391 7.27 8.50 -7.50
N GLY A 392 7.01 7.21 -7.69
CA GLY A 392 5.68 6.65 -7.58
C GLY A 392 5.70 5.14 -7.48
N LYS A 393 4.59 4.59 -7.02
CA LYS A 393 4.30 3.17 -6.97
C LYS A 393 3.23 2.87 -8.02
N ILE A 394 3.44 1.81 -8.79
CA ILE A 394 2.42 1.26 -9.67
C ILE A 394 1.81 0.03 -9.00
N GLU A 395 0.49 0.00 -8.92
CA GLU A 395 -0.31 -1.15 -8.50
C GLU A 395 -1.26 -1.53 -9.64
N GLY A 396 -1.73 -2.77 -9.70
CA GLY A 396 -2.55 -3.27 -10.81
C GLY A 396 -1.74 -3.70 -12.03
N GLU A 397 -2.44 -4.20 -13.06
CA GLU A 397 -1.86 -4.76 -14.28
C GLU A 397 -2.57 -4.23 -15.52
N ASP A 398 -1.87 -4.22 -16.65
CA ASP A 398 -2.34 -3.68 -17.94
C ASP A 398 -3.01 -2.29 -17.84
N ASP A 399 -4.30 -2.26 -18.12
CA ASP A 399 -5.14 -1.06 -18.25
C ASP A 399 -5.65 -0.56 -16.88
N ASP A 400 -5.67 -1.44 -15.87
CA ASP A 400 -6.06 -1.12 -14.50
C ASP A 400 -4.86 -0.73 -13.63
N ARG A 401 -3.69 -0.54 -14.25
CA ARG A 401 -2.54 0.02 -13.56
C ARG A 401 -2.90 1.39 -13.01
N VAL A 402 -2.74 1.55 -11.71
CA VAL A 402 -2.86 2.82 -11.01
C VAL A 402 -1.52 3.24 -10.46
N LEU A 403 -1.25 4.54 -10.55
CA LEU A 403 -0.09 5.20 -10.03
C LEU A 403 -0.48 5.94 -8.75
N SER A 404 0.26 5.66 -7.69
CA SER A 404 0.25 6.48 -6.48
C SER A 404 1.62 7.14 -6.31
N THR A 405 1.63 8.46 -6.15
CA THR A 405 2.84 9.27 -5.98
C THR A 405 2.82 9.98 -4.63
N HIS A 406 3.98 10.40 -4.15
CA HIS A 406 4.07 11.10 -2.88
C HIS A 406 3.83 12.59 -3.08
N TYR A 407 3.08 13.22 -2.16
CA TYR A 407 2.82 14.67 -2.18
C TYR A 407 4.08 15.53 -2.37
N ALA A 408 5.20 15.14 -1.73
CA ALA A 408 6.48 15.86 -1.89
C ALA A 408 6.99 15.87 -3.34
N VAL A 409 6.76 14.80 -4.13
CA VAL A 409 7.13 14.73 -5.54
C VAL A 409 6.27 15.68 -6.35
N VAL A 410 4.95 15.65 -6.14
CA VAL A 410 3.99 16.57 -6.79
C VAL A 410 4.33 18.02 -6.48
N SER A 411 4.63 18.35 -5.23
CA SER A 411 5.05 19.70 -4.85
C SER A 411 6.39 20.11 -5.45
N ALA A 412 7.36 19.18 -5.54
CA ALA A 412 8.64 19.45 -6.19
C ALA A 412 8.47 19.74 -7.69
N LEU A 413 7.58 19.03 -8.38
CA LEU A 413 7.24 19.27 -9.79
C LEU A 413 6.61 20.66 -10.01
N LYS A 414 5.75 21.12 -9.09
CA LYS A 414 5.18 22.48 -9.13
C LYS A 414 6.26 23.55 -9.02
N ILE A 415 7.09 23.44 -7.98
CA ILE A 415 8.21 24.38 -7.75
C ILE A 415 9.17 24.37 -8.95
N PHE A 416 9.50 23.19 -9.47
CA PHE A 416 10.34 23.05 -10.65
C PHE A 416 9.75 23.79 -11.85
N SER A 417 8.46 23.60 -12.13
CA SER A 417 7.77 24.24 -13.25
C SER A 417 7.76 25.77 -13.15
N GLU A 418 7.57 26.31 -11.95
CA GLU A 418 7.60 27.76 -11.68
C GLU A 418 9.01 28.36 -11.87
N GLN A 419 10.06 27.65 -11.44
CA GLN A 419 11.44 28.05 -11.66
C GLN A 419 11.85 28.06 -13.14
N GLN A 420 11.25 27.20 -13.96
CA GLN A 420 11.50 27.21 -15.40
C GLN A 420 10.80 28.39 -16.08
N LYS A 421 9.56 28.74 -15.66
CA LYS A 421 8.82 29.90 -16.20
C LYS A 421 9.52 31.23 -15.93
N SER A 422 10.04 31.42 -14.72
CA SER A 422 10.78 32.64 -14.34
C SER A 422 12.07 32.83 -15.15
N LYS A 423 12.80 31.75 -15.44
CA LYS A 423 14.02 31.80 -16.29
C LYS A 423 13.75 32.16 -17.75
N VAL A 424 12.55 31.87 -18.27
CA VAL A 424 12.16 32.22 -19.65
C VAL A 424 11.72 33.69 -19.73
N GLY A 425 11.07 34.23 -18.70
CA GLY A 425 10.61 35.63 -18.65
C GLY A 425 11.74 36.67 -18.59
N ASP A 426 12.88 36.33 -17.98
CA ASP A 426 14.04 37.24 -17.91
C ASP A 426 14.86 37.30 -19.22
N GLY A 427 14.57 36.42 -20.19
CA GLY A 427 15.27 36.36 -21.48
C GLY A 427 14.64 37.17 -22.62
N GLU A 428 13.40 37.65 -22.48
CA GLU A 428 12.66 38.33 -23.57
C GLU A 428 12.68 39.86 -23.49
N ASN A 429 13.29 40.48 -22.47
CA ASN A 429 13.43 41.95 -22.36
C ASN A 429 14.78 42.48 -22.86
N GLY A 430 15.48 41.71 -23.71
CA GLY A 430 16.80 42.04 -24.24
C GLY A 430 16.88 41.93 -25.76
N ILE A 431 16.00 42.62 -26.49
CA ILE A 431 16.24 43.02 -27.89
C ILE A 431 15.93 44.52 -28.03
#